data_AF-A0A2A6NY29-F1
#
_entry.id   AF-A0A2A6NY29-F1
#
_cell.length_a   1.000
_cell.length_b   1.000
_cell.length_c   1.000
_cell.angle_alpha   90.00
_cell.angle_beta   90.00
_cell.angle_gamma   90.00
#
_symmetry.space_group_name_H-M   'P 1'
#
loop_
_entity.id
_entity.type
_entity.pdbx_description
1 polymer ?
#
loop_
_entity_poly.entity_id
_entity_poly.type
_entity_poly.pdbx_seq_one_letter_code
_entity_poly.pdbx_strand_id
1 'polypeptide(L)'
;MADSSKRSSTVRARAAGSRRPVRQSSAAAGKARAAAQALVPQGDVTLTDRAYAELEELIVTLQLPPGTALSELVLAKRLDIGRTPIREALQRLSRDGLVNILARRGVLVSEIDLRAQLRLLEVRRELERLMARGAAERATAEQRKQFSEIAAGMRRASEKSDDLLFMRLDHQFNTLISAASRNEFASRAMGLMHGLSRRFWYQHYKEAADLPLAARLHADVAEAVAERRVDAAGAASDSLIDYIESFARSTL
;
A
#
# COMPACT_ATOMS: atom_id res chain seq x y z
N MET A 1 33.72 -65.18 14.32
CA MET A 1 34.42 -65.75 15.49
C MET A 1 34.93 -64.56 16.29
N ALA A 2 34.20 -64.18 17.34
CA ALA A 2 34.47 -64.56 18.74
C ALA A 2 35.57 -63.63 19.32
N ASP A 3 35.49 -63.03 20.49
CA ASP A 3 34.73 -63.38 21.69
C ASP A 3 34.82 -62.19 22.68
N SER A 4 33.76 -61.96 23.46
CA SER A 4 33.73 -61.89 24.94
C SER A 4 35.00 -61.39 25.69
N SER A 5 34.98 -60.62 26.78
CA SER A 5 34.00 -60.47 27.85
C SER A 5 34.76 -60.02 29.12
N LYS A 6 34.16 -59.12 29.92
CA LYS A 6 34.23 -59.05 31.41
C LYS A 6 35.60 -58.67 32.03
N ARG A 7 35.74 -58.09 33.23
CA ARG A 7 34.99 -57.99 34.51
C ARG A 7 35.63 -56.81 35.27
N SER A 8 34.89 -55.90 35.92
CA SER A 8 34.35 -56.00 37.30
C SER A 8 35.36 -55.69 38.43
N SER A 9 35.13 -54.62 39.20
CA SER A 9 35.02 -54.59 40.69
C SER A 9 35.14 -53.15 41.26
N THR A 10 34.08 -52.58 41.86
CA THR A 10 33.77 -52.45 43.32
C THR A 10 34.77 -51.55 44.11
N VAL A 11 34.42 -50.47 44.83
CA VAL A 11 33.74 -50.42 46.16
C VAL A 11 33.54 -48.94 46.66
N ARG A 12 32.37 -48.66 47.29
CA ARG A 12 31.93 -47.65 48.33
C ARG A 12 32.27 -46.15 48.17
N ALA A 13 31.31 -45.20 48.15
CA ALA A 13 30.26 -44.76 49.11
C ALA A 13 30.71 -43.77 50.21
N ARG A 14 30.31 -42.48 50.10
CA ARG A 14 29.58 -41.70 51.15
C ARG A 14 29.17 -40.27 50.74
N ALA A 15 27.87 -40.02 50.97
CA ALA A 15 27.22 -38.81 51.52
C ALA A 15 27.21 -37.44 50.80
N ALA A 16 26.03 -37.15 50.23
CA ALA A 16 25.12 -36.03 50.54
C ALA A 16 25.61 -34.57 50.40
N GLY A 17 25.15 -33.93 49.32
CA GLY A 17 25.02 -32.49 49.19
C GLY A 17 23.84 -32.15 48.27
N SER A 18 22.67 -31.91 48.87
CA SER A 18 21.41 -31.56 48.21
C SER A 18 21.57 -30.31 47.34
N ARG A 19 21.43 -30.45 46.01
CA ARG A 19 21.21 -29.33 45.09
C ARG A 19 19.86 -29.54 44.38
N ARG A 20 18.88 -28.75 44.81
CA ARG A 20 17.57 -28.56 44.15
C ARG A 20 17.75 -28.20 42.67
N PRO A 21 16.92 -28.71 41.75
CA PRO A 21 16.88 -28.17 40.40
C PRO A 21 16.18 -26.81 40.43
N VAL A 22 16.91 -25.74 40.08
CA VAL A 22 16.33 -24.43 39.83
C VAL A 22 15.52 -24.54 38.54
N ARG A 23 14.19 -24.59 38.67
CA ARG A 23 13.26 -24.32 37.58
C ARG A 23 13.58 -22.92 37.05
N GLN A 24 14.18 -22.84 35.86
CA GLN A 24 14.25 -21.57 35.14
C GLN A 24 12.84 -21.15 34.76
N SER A 25 12.46 -20.00 35.30
CA SER A 25 11.19 -19.31 35.11
C SER A 25 11.04 -18.88 33.64
N SER A 26 10.22 -19.61 32.88
CA SER A 26 9.76 -19.18 31.54
C SER A 26 8.72 -18.06 31.59
N ALA A 27 8.37 -17.57 32.79
CA ALA A 27 7.32 -16.57 32.99
C ALA A 27 7.81 -15.11 32.79
N ALA A 28 9.13 -14.86 32.87
CA ALA A 28 9.68 -13.51 32.70
C ALA A 28 9.83 -13.09 31.22
N ALA A 29 10.15 -14.03 30.33
CA ALA A 29 10.28 -13.77 28.88
C ALA A 29 8.91 -13.56 28.20
N GLY A 30 7.83 -14.15 28.74
CA GLY A 30 6.47 -13.96 28.24
C GLY A 30 5.89 -12.56 28.52
N LYS A 31 6.24 -11.95 29.66
CA LYS A 31 5.76 -10.61 30.02
C LYS A 31 6.45 -9.49 29.25
N ALA A 32 7.73 -9.64 28.89
CA ALA A 32 8.45 -8.66 28.07
C ALA A 32 7.96 -8.64 26.61
N ARG A 33 7.51 -9.79 26.07
CA ARG A 33 6.96 -9.88 24.71
C ARG A 33 5.53 -9.33 24.61
N ALA A 34 4.75 -9.41 25.68
CA ALA A 34 3.41 -8.82 25.78
C ALA A 34 3.43 -7.29 25.93
N ALA A 35 4.49 -6.72 26.53
CA ALA A 35 4.62 -5.27 26.72
C ALA A 35 5.17 -4.54 25.47
N ALA A 36 5.78 -5.24 24.52
CA ALA A 36 6.32 -4.67 23.28
C ALA A 36 5.31 -4.66 22.11
N GLN A 37 4.10 -5.21 22.31
CA GLN A 37 3.02 -5.23 21.31
C GLN A 37 1.97 -4.12 21.51
N ALA A 38 2.16 -3.24 22.48
CA ALA A 38 1.28 -2.10 22.72
C ALA A 38 2.08 -0.81 22.52
N LEU A 39 1.92 -0.16 21.36
CA LEU A 39 1.97 1.29 21.10
C LEU A 39 2.12 1.59 19.60
N VAL A 40 1.24 0.99 18.79
CA VAL A 40 0.67 1.71 17.65
C VAL A 40 -0.84 1.55 17.82
N PRO A 41 -1.61 2.63 18.01
CA PRO A 41 -3.06 2.49 17.97
C PRO A 41 -3.44 2.07 16.55
N GLN A 42 -3.72 0.78 16.35
CA GLN A 42 -4.59 0.38 15.26
C GLN A 42 -5.98 0.89 15.63
N GLY A 43 -6.26 2.15 15.31
CA GLY A 43 -7.59 2.71 15.49
C GLY A 43 -8.58 1.88 14.67
N ASP A 44 -9.66 1.46 15.30
CA ASP A 44 -10.78 0.83 14.60
C ASP A 44 -11.18 1.72 13.41
N VAL A 45 -11.21 1.14 12.21
CA VAL A 45 -11.59 1.87 10.99
C VAL A 45 -13.00 2.43 11.20
N THR A 46 -13.13 3.75 11.20
CA THR A 46 -14.42 4.39 11.49
C THR A 46 -15.40 4.13 10.34
N LEU A 47 -16.71 4.26 10.61
CA LEU A 47 -17.71 4.21 9.53
C LEU A 47 -17.50 5.33 8.51
N THR A 48 -16.93 6.47 8.92
CA THR A 48 -16.54 7.56 8.01
C THR A 48 -15.38 7.14 7.11
N ASP A 49 -14.35 6.45 7.65
CA ASP A 49 -13.22 5.94 6.85
C ASP A 49 -13.68 4.86 5.87
N ARG A 50 -14.57 3.96 6.30
CA ARG A 50 -15.18 2.96 5.41
C ARG A 50 -15.98 3.62 4.29
N ALA A 51 -16.87 4.56 4.63
CA ALA A 51 -17.64 5.31 3.64
C ALA A 51 -16.74 6.05 2.65
N TYR A 52 -15.68 6.69 3.15
CA TYR A 52 -14.70 7.37 2.31
C TYR A 52 -14.03 6.41 1.33
N ALA A 53 -13.47 5.29 1.82
CA ALA A 53 -12.77 4.33 0.96
C ALA A 53 -13.68 3.69 -0.09
N GLU A 54 -14.91 3.31 0.30
CA GLU A 54 -15.87 2.71 -0.63
C GLU A 54 -16.33 3.72 -1.70
N LEU A 55 -16.61 4.97 -1.32
CA LEU A 55 -17.01 6.02 -2.27
C LEU A 55 -15.85 6.45 -3.17
N GLU A 56 -14.64 6.58 -2.63
CA GLU A 56 -13.43 6.87 -3.41
C GLU A 56 -13.25 5.81 -4.50
N GLU A 57 -13.29 4.52 -4.15
CA GLU A 57 -13.10 3.45 -5.13
C GLU A 57 -14.19 3.47 -6.22
N LEU A 58 -15.46 3.73 -5.85
CA LEU A 58 -16.55 3.89 -6.83
C LEU A 58 -16.31 5.06 -7.80
N ILE A 59 -15.79 6.19 -7.31
CA ILE A 59 -15.50 7.37 -8.13
C ILE A 59 -14.26 7.14 -9.01
N VAL A 60 -13.19 6.60 -8.43
CA VAL A 60 -11.90 6.36 -9.09
C VAL A 60 -12.02 5.33 -10.20
N THR A 61 -12.79 4.26 -9.98
CA THR A 61 -13.06 3.21 -10.99
C THR A 61 -14.18 3.57 -11.97
N LEU A 62 -14.69 4.81 -11.91
CA LEU A 62 -15.75 5.33 -12.78
C LEU A 62 -17.10 4.61 -12.68
N GLN A 63 -17.34 3.84 -11.61
CA GLN A 63 -18.68 3.33 -11.28
C GLN A 63 -19.64 4.46 -10.85
N LEU A 64 -19.09 5.58 -10.38
CA LEU A 64 -19.75 6.87 -10.28
C LEU A 64 -19.01 7.84 -11.23
N PRO A 65 -19.47 7.97 -12.50
CA PRO A 65 -18.79 8.76 -13.52
C PRO A 65 -18.73 10.27 -13.19
N PRO A 66 -17.84 11.04 -13.86
CA PRO A 66 -17.87 12.50 -13.82
C PRO A 66 -19.28 13.08 -14.03
N GLY A 67 -19.60 14.16 -13.31
CA GLY A 67 -20.90 14.83 -13.41
C GLY A 67 -22.07 14.13 -12.69
N THR A 68 -21.86 12.92 -12.16
CA THR A 68 -22.91 12.17 -11.44
C THR A 68 -23.37 12.93 -10.19
N ALA A 69 -24.68 13.14 -10.06
CA ALA A 69 -25.27 13.69 -8.85
C ALA A 69 -25.39 12.64 -7.75
N LEU A 70 -24.87 12.96 -6.57
CA LEU A 70 -24.84 12.07 -5.41
C LEU A 70 -25.90 12.50 -4.38
N SER A 71 -26.69 11.53 -3.91
CA SER A 71 -27.65 11.69 -2.83
C SER A 71 -27.17 10.97 -1.58
N GLU A 72 -26.97 11.71 -0.49
CA GLU A 72 -26.57 11.14 0.82
C GLU A 72 -27.50 9.97 1.24
N LEU A 73 -28.80 10.11 0.99
CA LEU A 73 -29.79 9.10 1.36
C LEU A 73 -29.62 7.82 0.55
N VAL A 74 -29.35 7.94 -0.75
CA VAL A 74 -29.14 6.80 -1.64
C VAL A 74 -27.82 6.10 -1.29
N LEU A 75 -26.76 6.88 -1.07
CA LEU A 75 -25.45 6.33 -0.67
C LEU A 75 -25.51 5.64 0.68
N ALA A 76 -26.21 6.22 1.67
CA ALA A 76 -26.40 5.61 2.98
C ALA A 76 -27.07 4.23 2.89
N LYS A 77 -28.10 4.10 2.04
CA LYS A 77 -28.77 2.82 1.79
C LYS A 77 -27.87 1.84 1.02
N ARG A 78 -27.13 2.33 0.02
CA ARG A 78 -26.26 1.48 -0.83
C ARG A 78 -25.13 0.85 -0.04
N LEU A 79 -24.51 1.62 0.86
CA LEU A 79 -23.33 1.17 1.62
C LEU A 79 -23.68 0.60 3.00
N ASP A 80 -24.96 0.60 3.39
CA ASP A 80 -25.42 0.24 4.73
C ASP A 80 -24.68 1.03 5.83
N ILE A 81 -24.49 2.33 5.59
CA ILE A 81 -23.78 3.26 6.49
C ILE A 81 -24.68 4.46 6.77
N GLY A 82 -24.71 4.91 8.02
CA GLY A 82 -25.53 6.05 8.45
C GLY A 82 -25.23 7.35 7.67
N ARG A 83 -26.20 8.28 7.64
CA ARG A 83 -26.08 9.53 6.87
C ARG A 83 -24.95 10.44 7.33
N THR A 84 -24.66 10.49 8.63
CA THR A 84 -23.58 11.32 9.19
C THR A 84 -22.20 10.90 8.66
N PRO A 85 -21.78 9.62 8.77
CA PRO A 85 -20.51 9.18 8.19
C PRO A 85 -20.44 9.34 6.67
N ILE A 86 -21.55 9.15 5.94
CA ILE A 86 -21.61 9.44 4.50
C ILE A 86 -21.34 10.92 4.22
N ARG A 87 -21.98 11.83 4.97
CA ARG A 87 -21.78 13.28 4.79
C ARG A 87 -20.34 13.68 5.09
N GLU A 88 -19.75 13.16 6.15
CA GLU A 88 -18.34 13.42 6.49
C GLU A 88 -17.37 12.88 5.44
N ALA A 89 -17.63 11.68 4.91
CA ALA A 89 -16.87 11.13 3.80
C ALA A 89 -16.96 12.01 2.54
N LEU A 90 -18.16 12.49 2.18
CA LEU A 90 -18.36 13.42 1.07
C LEU A 90 -17.63 14.77 1.27
N GLN A 91 -17.58 15.28 2.50
CA GLN A 91 -16.81 16.49 2.82
C GLN A 91 -15.30 16.26 2.64
N ARG A 92 -14.78 15.08 3.01
CA ARG A 92 -13.39 14.70 2.77
C ARG A 92 -13.09 14.57 1.28
N LEU A 93 -13.90 13.79 0.56
CA LEU A 93 -13.79 13.64 -0.91
C LEU A 93 -13.85 14.99 -1.63
N SER A 94 -14.57 15.97 -1.09
CA SER A 94 -14.61 17.31 -1.65
C SER A 94 -13.31 18.08 -1.45
N ARG A 95 -12.66 17.93 -0.29
CA ARG A 95 -11.32 18.50 -0.04
C ARG A 95 -10.27 17.87 -0.94
N ASP A 96 -10.46 16.59 -1.27
CA ASP A 96 -9.57 15.82 -2.14
C ASP A 96 -9.89 16.05 -3.64
N GLY A 97 -10.90 16.88 -3.95
CA GLY A 97 -11.25 17.25 -5.32
C GLY A 97 -12.02 16.18 -6.11
N LEU A 98 -12.44 15.09 -5.48
CA LEU A 98 -13.19 13.99 -6.12
C LEU A 98 -14.68 14.29 -6.28
N VAL A 99 -15.22 15.21 -5.46
CA VAL A 99 -16.59 15.70 -5.57
C VAL A 99 -16.67 17.21 -5.36
N ASN A 100 -17.70 17.82 -5.94
CA ASN A 100 -18.05 19.23 -5.76
C ASN A 100 -19.33 19.34 -4.92
N ILE A 101 -19.26 19.99 -3.76
CA ILE A 101 -20.43 20.29 -2.95
C ILE A 101 -20.99 21.65 -3.37
N LEU A 102 -22.13 21.66 -4.04
CA LEU A 102 -22.74 22.86 -4.60
C LEU A 102 -23.90 23.33 -3.73
N ALA A 103 -23.90 24.62 -3.41
CA ALA A 103 -24.99 25.26 -2.66
C ALA A 103 -26.34 25.01 -3.38
N ARG A 104 -27.29 24.42 -2.67
CA ARG A 104 -28.66 24.10 -3.15
C ARG A 104 -28.77 23.11 -4.32
N ARG A 105 -27.65 22.58 -4.85
CA ARG A 105 -27.62 21.62 -5.96
C ARG A 105 -27.12 20.23 -5.55
N GLY A 106 -26.70 20.06 -4.30
CA GLY A 106 -26.24 18.78 -3.77
C GLY A 106 -24.76 18.54 -4.05
N VAL A 107 -24.38 17.27 -4.17
CA VAL A 107 -23.00 16.85 -4.40
C VAL A 107 -22.88 16.27 -5.81
N LEU A 108 -21.87 16.69 -6.57
CA LEU A 108 -21.57 16.16 -7.90
C LEU A 108 -20.19 15.51 -7.91
N VAL A 109 -20.00 14.40 -8.62
CA VAL A 109 -18.66 13.89 -8.92
C VAL A 109 -17.93 14.89 -9.81
N SER A 110 -16.68 15.24 -9.48
CA SER A 110 -15.91 16.24 -10.22
C SER A 110 -15.60 15.81 -11.65
N GLU A 111 -15.39 16.76 -12.57
CA GLU A 111 -14.90 16.47 -13.92
C GLU A 111 -13.43 16.04 -13.91
N ILE A 112 -13.01 15.33 -14.96
CA ILE A 112 -11.60 14.95 -15.17
C ILE A 112 -11.01 15.91 -16.20
N ASP A 113 -10.02 16.70 -15.79
CA ASP A 113 -9.35 17.69 -16.63
C ASP A 113 -7.89 17.29 -16.88
N LEU A 114 -7.53 17.11 -18.15
CA LEU A 114 -6.16 16.81 -18.55
C LEU A 114 -5.17 17.89 -18.10
N ARG A 115 -5.54 19.18 -18.16
CA ARG A 115 -4.60 20.24 -17.76
C ARG A 115 -4.31 20.18 -16.27
N ALA A 116 -5.33 19.91 -15.45
CA ALA A 116 -5.17 19.65 -14.02
C ALA A 116 -4.33 18.39 -13.77
N GLN A 117 -4.55 17.32 -14.54
CA GLN A 117 -3.76 16.09 -14.43
C GLN A 117 -2.27 16.37 -14.68
N LEU A 118 -1.91 17.12 -15.71
CA LEU A 118 -0.51 17.44 -16.00
C LEU A 118 0.14 18.25 -14.86
N ARG A 119 -0.55 19.26 -14.33
CA ARG A 119 -0.05 20.02 -13.15
C ARG A 119 0.07 19.14 -11.89
N LEU A 120 -0.83 18.18 -11.72
CA LEU A 120 -0.78 17.23 -10.62
C LEU A 120 0.45 16.32 -10.73
N LEU A 121 0.81 15.89 -11.95
CA LEU A 121 2.00 15.06 -12.19
C LEU A 121 3.32 15.79 -11.86
N GLU A 122 3.38 17.12 -12.00
CA GLU A 122 4.56 17.92 -11.60
C GLU A 122 4.89 17.72 -10.10
N VAL A 123 3.86 17.77 -9.24
CA VAL A 123 4.03 17.57 -7.79
C VAL A 123 4.23 16.09 -7.46
N ARG A 124 3.47 15.22 -8.13
CA ARG A 124 3.51 13.77 -7.92
C ARG A 124 4.92 13.22 -8.17
N ARG A 125 5.63 13.74 -9.18
CA ARG A 125 7.02 13.36 -9.49
C ARG A 125 7.93 13.47 -8.27
N GLU A 126 7.92 14.64 -7.63
CA GLU A 126 8.83 14.91 -6.50
C GLU A 126 8.50 14.05 -5.28
N LEU A 127 7.21 13.83 -5.02
CA LEU A 127 6.77 13.00 -3.89
C LEU A 127 7.02 11.52 -4.13
N GLU A 128 6.76 10.99 -5.33
CA GLU A 128 7.04 9.59 -5.62
C GLU A 128 8.53 9.29 -5.61
N ARG A 129 9.36 10.18 -6.18
CA ARG A 129 10.83 10.05 -6.08
C ARG A 129 11.28 10.01 -4.62
N LEU A 130 10.78 10.92 -3.79
CA LEU A 130 11.07 10.95 -2.35
C LEU A 130 10.64 9.64 -1.66
N MET A 131 9.44 9.14 -1.97
CA MET A 131 8.89 7.92 -1.38
C MET A 131 9.62 6.66 -1.83
N ALA A 132 9.99 6.56 -3.11
CA ALA A 132 10.75 5.44 -3.65
C ALA A 132 12.16 5.35 -3.05
N ARG A 133 12.89 6.48 -3.01
CA ARG A 133 14.19 6.57 -2.32
C ARG A 133 14.04 6.20 -0.85
N GLY A 134 13.03 6.77 -0.19
CA GLY A 134 12.73 6.51 1.20
C GLY A 134 12.41 5.04 1.50
N ALA A 135 11.64 4.38 0.63
CA ALA A 135 11.33 2.98 0.77
C ALA A 135 12.57 2.11 0.58
N ALA A 136 13.43 2.41 -0.40
CA ALA A 136 14.69 1.68 -0.60
C ALA A 136 15.64 1.76 0.62
N GLU A 137 15.64 2.90 1.31
CA GLU A 137 16.43 3.10 2.53
C GLU A 137 15.82 2.38 3.75
N ARG A 138 14.49 2.47 3.92
CA ARG A 138 13.81 2.20 5.20
C ARG A 138 12.93 0.94 5.22
N ALA A 139 12.70 0.28 4.08
CA ALA A 139 11.90 -0.94 4.02
C ALA A 139 12.49 -2.05 4.90
N THR A 140 11.62 -2.72 5.69
CA THR A 140 12.00 -3.91 6.47
C THR A 140 12.34 -5.09 5.56
N ALA A 141 12.97 -6.14 6.11
CA ALA A 141 13.25 -7.35 5.33
C ALA A 141 11.99 -7.97 4.72
N GLU A 142 10.88 -7.97 5.47
CA GLU A 142 9.58 -8.45 4.99
C GLU A 142 9.03 -7.58 3.86
N GLN A 143 9.06 -6.24 4.03
CA GLN A 143 8.60 -5.32 2.98
C GLN A 143 9.44 -5.45 1.69
N ARG A 144 10.76 -5.65 1.80
CA ARG A 144 11.61 -5.88 0.63
C ARG A 144 11.28 -7.19 -0.08
N LYS A 145 10.94 -8.24 0.66
CA LYS A 145 10.44 -9.49 0.07
C LYS A 145 9.13 -9.26 -0.68
N GLN A 146 8.19 -8.51 -0.09
CA GLN A 146 6.94 -8.14 -0.75
C GLN A 146 7.17 -7.32 -2.03
N PHE A 147 8.12 -6.37 -2.02
CA PHE A 147 8.50 -5.64 -3.23
C PHE A 147 9.10 -6.55 -4.31
N SER A 148 9.93 -7.53 -3.93
CA SER A 148 10.46 -8.51 -4.88
C SER A 148 9.35 -9.37 -5.50
N GLU A 149 8.36 -9.78 -4.71
CA GLU A 149 7.18 -10.50 -5.19
C GLU A 149 6.32 -9.64 -6.14
N ILE A 150 6.12 -8.37 -5.81
CA ILE A 150 5.43 -7.39 -6.67
C ILE A 150 6.20 -7.21 -7.98
N ALA A 151 7.51 -7.03 -7.94
CA ALA A 151 8.34 -6.86 -9.14
C ALA A 151 8.19 -8.07 -10.08
N ALA A 152 8.34 -9.29 -9.55
CA ALA A 152 8.15 -10.51 -10.33
C ALA A 152 6.72 -10.64 -10.90
N GLY A 153 5.71 -10.27 -10.10
CA GLY A 153 4.32 -10.23 -10.55
C GLY A 153 4.08 -9.23 -11.67
N MET A 154 4.66 -8.04 -11.58
CA MET A 154 4.55 -6.97 -12.57
C MET A 154 5.23 -7.35 -13.88
N ARG A 155 6.41 -8.00 -13.82
CA ARG A 155 7.07 -8.56 -15.03
C ARG A 155 6.18 -9.59 -15.72
N ARG A 156 5.55 -10.49 -14.94
CA ARG A 156 4.58 -11.46 -15.49
C ARG A 156 3.34 -10.78 -16.09
N ALA A 157 2.81 -9.74 -15.44
CA ALA A 157 1.68 -8.98 -15.96
C ALA A 157 2.03 -8.32 -17.30
N SER A 158 3.25 -7.79 -17.42
CA SER A 158 3.77 -7.25 -18.68
C SER A 158 3.86 -8.30 -19.78
N GLU A 159 4.52 -9.43 -19.51
CA GLU A 159 4.71 -10.51 -20.50
C GLU A 159 3.39 -11.07 -21.04
N LYS A 160 2.37 -11.13 -20.19
CA LYS A 160 1.06 -11.69 -20.54
C LYS A 160 0.02 -10.66 -20.94
N SER A 161 0.35 -9.36 -20.87
CA SER A 161 -0.63 -8.27 -21.00
C SER A 161 -1.86 -8.50 -20.11
N ASP A 162 -1.62 -8.81 -18.83
CA ASP A 162 -2.67 -9.14 -17.86
C ASP A 162 -3.06 -7.91 -17.03
N ASP A 163 -4.05 -7.18 -17.52
CA ASP A 163 -4.58 -5.95 -16.93
C ASP A 163 -5.04 -6.16 -15.49
N LEU A 164 -5.75 -7.27 -15.22
CA LEU A 164 -6.31 -7.54 -13.89
C LEU A 164 -5.20 -7.78 -12.87
N LEU A 165 -4.16 -8.51 -13.28
CA LEU A 165 -2.98 -8.71 -12.45
C LEU A 165 -2.23 -7.39 -12.21
N PHE A 166 -2.04 -6.58 -13.26
CA PHE A 166 -1.41 -5.27 -13.16
C PHE A 166 -2.14 -4.38 -12.14
N MET A 167 -3.46 -4.20 -12.29
CA MET A 167 -4.23 -3.29 -11.43
C MET A 167 -4.20 -3.73 -9.95
N ARG A 168 -4.24 -5.04 -9.70
CA ARG A 168 -4.12 -5.58 -8.34
C ARG A 168 -2.73 -5.31 -7.74
N LEU A 169 -1.68 -5.54 -8.52
CA LEU A 169 -0.29 -5.33 -8.07
C LEU A 169 0.05 -3.85 -7.92
N ASP A 170 -0.48 -2.99 -8.78
CA ASP A 170 -0.31 -1.53 -8.71
C ASP A 170 -0.88 -1.00 -7.40
N HIS A 171 -2.10 -1.41 -7.04
CA HIS A 171 -2.69 -1.02 -5.76
C HIS A 171 -1.86 -1.50 -4.55
N GLN A 172 -1.33 -2.74 -4.60
CA GLN A 172 -0.45 -3.28 -3.56
C GLN A 172 0.87 -2.53 -3.47
N PHE A 173 1.47 -2.21 -4.62
CA PHE A 173 2.70 -1.44 -4.75
C PHE A 173 2.54 -0.06 -4.11
N ASN A 174 1.49 0.69 -4.50
CA ASN A 174 1.23 2.03 -4.00
C ASN A 174 0.97 2.05 -2.48
N THR A 175 0.25 1.06 -1.96
CA THR A 175 0.04 0.91 -0.51
C THR A 175 1.36 0.62 0.21
N LEU A 176 2.16 -0.30 -0.34
CA LEU A 176 3.41 -0.75 0.28
C LEU A 176 4.47 0.35 0.25
N ILE A 177 4.65 1.07 -0.85
CA ILE A 177 5.62 2.16 -0.97
C ILE A 177 5.27 3.32 -0.05
N SER A 178 3.99 3.63 0.11
CA SER A 178 3.54 4.62 1.07
C SER A 178 3.96 4.25 2.50
N ALA A 179 3.69 3.01 2.92
CA ALA A 179 4.08 2.54 4.25
C ALA A 179 5.59 2.39 4.44
N ALA A 180 6.30 1.85 3.44
CA ALA A 180 7.73 1.57 3.47
C ALA A 180 8.59 2.83 3.38
N SER A 181 8.06 3.89 2.76
CA SER A 181 8.74 5.19 2.72
C SER A 181 8.92 5.79 4.11
N ARG A 182 8.13 5.39 5.13
CA ARG A 182 8.20 5.96 6.49
C ARG A 182 8.21 7.50 6.49
N ASN A 183 7.44 8.12 5.60
CA ASN A 183 7.28 9.56 5.54
C ASN A 183 5.79 9.88 5.50
N GLU A 184 5.21 10.06 6.69
CA GLU A 184 3.78 10.30 6.85
C GLU A 184 3.31 11.61 6.19
N PHE A 185 4.19 12.59 6.04
CA PHE A 185 3.86 13.84 5.33
C PHE A 185 3.75 13.61 3.83
N ALA A 186 4.70 12.90 3.23
CA ALA A 186 4.65 12.53 1.82
C ALA A 186 3.45 11.61 1.54
N SER A 187 3.21 10.60 2.37
CA SER A 187 2.05 9.71 2.25
C SER A 187 0.72 10.47 2.30
N ARG A 188 0.56 11.41 3.24
CA ARG A 188 -0.67 12.23 3.32
C ARG A 188 -0.82 13.15 2.12
N ALA A 189 0.25 13.81 1.68
CA ALA A 189 0.21 14.66 0.50
C ALA A 189 -0.16 13.86 -0.76
N MET A 190 0.44 12.69 -0.95
CA MET A 190 0.14 11.78 -2.06
C MET A 190 -1.29 11.26 -2.05
N GLY A 191 -1.86 10.99 -0.87
CA GLY A 191 -3.25 10.51 -0.74
C GLY A 191 -4.26 11.40 -1.47
N LEU A 192 -4.08 12.72 -1.42
CA LEU A 192 -4.95 13.69 -2.11
C LEU A 192 -4.90 13.56 -3.65
N MET A 193 -3.73 13.19 -4.18
CA MET A 193 -3.48 13.16 -5.63
C MET A 193 -3.68 11.78 -6.24
N HIS A 194 -3.56 10.73 -5.43
CA HIS A 194 -3.60 9.35 -5.91
C HIS A 194 -4.96 9.00 -6.52
N GLY A 195 -6.06 9.36 -5.85
CA GLY A 195 -7.41 9.15 -6.38
C GLY A 195 -7.64 9.89 -7.70
N LEU A 196 -7.28 11.18 -7.76
CA LEU A 196 -7.40 11.99 -8.98
C LEU A 196 -6.61 11.38 -10.16
N SER A 197 -5.35 11.00 -9.93
CA SER A 197 -4.52 10.44 -10.99
C SER A 197 -4.94 9.03 -11.40
N ARG A 198 -5.34 8.16 -10.46
CA ARG A 198 -5.87 6.82 -10.78
C ARG A 198 -7.14 6.93 -11.59
N ARG A 199 -8.01 7.89 -11.26
CA ARG A 199 -9.26 8.10 -11.98
C ARG A 199 -9.03 8.52 -13.43
N PHE A 200 -8.07 9.42 -13.68
CA PHE A 200 -7.63 9.75 -15.03
C PHE A 200 -7.14 8.50 -15.79
N TRP A 201 -6.35 7.65 -15.13
CA TRP A 201 -5.92 6.37 -15.70
C TRP A 201 -7.10 5.47 -16.07
N TYR A 202 -8.05 5.22 -15.17
CA TYR A 202 -9.23 4.38 -15.45
C TYR A 202 -10.05 4.87 -16.64
N GLN A 203 -10.10 6.19 -16.87
CA GLN A 203 -10.82 6.77 -18.00
C GLN A 203 -10.18 6.40 -19.34
N HIS A 204 -8.85 6.35 -19.41
CA HIS A 204 -8.14 6.33 -20.69
C HIS A 204 -7.30 5.07 -20.93
N TYR A 205 -7.06 4.23 -19.92
CA TYR A 205 -6.06 3.17 -20.04
C TYR A 205 -6.38 2.14 -21.14
N LYS A 206 -7.66 1.83 -21.38
CA LYS A 206 -8.06 0.87 -22.42
C LYS A 206 -7.75 1.36 -23.83
N GLU A 207 -7.66 2.67 -24.02
CA GLU A 207 -7.52 3.30 -25.33
C GLU A 207 -6.08 3.77 -25.57
N ALA A 208 -5.39 4.23 -24.53
CA ALA A 208 -4.13 4.95 -24.65
C ALA A 208 -2.94 4.34 -23.88
N ALA A 209 -3.15 3.37 -22.97
CA ALA A 209 -2.04 2.85 -22.16
C ALA A 209 -1.29 1.70 -22.87
N ASP A 210 0.04 1.75 -22.82
CA ASP A 210 0.92 0.60 -22.98
C ASP A 210 1.06 -0.10 -21.63
N LEU A 211 0.13 -1.02 -21.34
CA LEU A 211 0.12 -1.77 -20.08
C LEU A 211 1.39 -2.61 -19.88
N PRO A 212 1.94 -3.31 -20.89
CA PRO A 212 3.22 -3.97 -20.75
C PRO A 212 4.37 -3.06 -20.34
N LEU A 213 4.45 -1.84 -20.88
CA LEU A 213 5.44 -0.85 -20.46
C LEU A 213 5.16 -0.35 -19.03
N ALA A 214 3.93 0.03 -18.72
CA ALA A 214 3.53 0.48 -17.38
C ALA A 214 3.91 -0.55 -16.30
N ALA A 215 3.59 -1.82 -16.54
CA ALA A 215 3.92 -2.91 -15.62
C ALA A 215 5.43 -3.09 -15.45
N ARG A 216 6.22 -3.01 -16.54
CA ARG A 216 7.70 -3.07 -16.44
C ARG A 216 8.26 -1.92 -15.60
N LEU A 217 7.79 -0.70 -15.83
CA LEU A 217 8.26 0.47 -15.08
C LEU A 217 7.94 0.36 -13.58
N HIS A 218 6.75 -0.15 -13.20
CA HIS A 218 6.45 -0.45 -11.80
C HIS A 218 7.36 -1.55 -11.23
N ALA A 219 7.66 -2.59 -12.02
CA ALA A 219 8.57 -3.65 -11.61
C ALA A 219 9.97 -3.12 -11.30
N ASP A 220 10.48 -2.19 -12.12
CA ASP A 220 11.82 -1.62 -11.95
C ASP A 220 11.92 -0.79 -10.66
N VAL A 221 10.88 -0.02 -10.30
CA VAL A 221 10.84 0.68 -9.00
C VAL A 221 10.82 -0.32 -7.84
N ALA A 222 9.94 -1.33 -7.92
CA ALA A 222 9.80 -2.32 -6.86
C ALA A 222 11.08 -3.13 -6.65
N GLU A 223 11.77 -3.53 -7.72
CA GLU A 223 13.04 -4.24 -7.66
C GLU A 223 14.15 -3.37 -7.04
N ALA A 224 14.28 -2.12 -7.48
CA ALA A 224 15.27 -1.20 -6.91
C ALA A 224 15.07 -0.99 -5.40
N VAL A 225 13.81 -0.92 -4.94
CA VAL A 225 13.48 -0.87 -3.52
C VAL A 225 13.82 -2.18 -2.80
N ALA A 226 13.48 -3.33 -3.39
CA ALA A 226 13.77 -4.64 -2.81
C ALA A 226 15.28 -4.88 -2.60
N GLU A 227 16.10 -4.39 -3.52
CA GLU A 227 17.56 -4.52 -3.51
C GLU A 227 18.28 -3.37 -2.79
N ARG A 228 17.53 -2.40 -2.23
CA ARG A 228 18.06 -1.23 -1.51
C ARG A 228 18.93 -0.31 -2.37
N ARG A 229 18.62 -0.19 -3.66
CA ARG A 229 19.32 0.70 -4.60
C ARG A 229 18.62 2.07 -4.61
N VAL A 230 18.98 2.93 -3.66
CA VAL A 230 18.28 4.21 -3.40
C VAL A 230 18.20 5.11 -4.63
N ASP A 231 19.33 5.41 -5.27
CA ASP A 231 19.34 6.29 -6.45
C ASP A 231 18.63 5.65 -7.65
N ALA A 232 18.76 4.33 -7.82
CA ALA A 232 18.05 3.60 -8.87
C ALA A 232 16.53 3.61 -8.66
N ALA A 233 16.06 3.52 -7.41
CA ALA A 233 14.63 3.60 -7.08
C ALA A 233 14.06 4.99 -7.43
N GLY A 234 14.82 6.05 -7.15
CA GLY A 234 14.46 7.40 -7.57
C GLY A 234 14.37 7.55 -9.10
N ALA A 235 15.41 7.09 -9.82
CA ALA A 235 15.45 7.18 -11.28
C ALA A 235 14.38 6.32 -11.98
N ALA A 236 14.09 5.13 -11.44
CA ALA A 236 13.00 4.29 -11.93
C ALA A 236 11.63 4.94 -11.70
N SER A 237 11.44 5.61 -10.55
CA SER A 237 10.21 6.36 -10.27
C SER A 237 10.04 7.55 -11.23
N ASP A 238 11.11 8.26 -11.55
CA ASP A 238 11.08 9.32 -12.56
C ASP A 238 10.67 8.79 -13.94
N SER A 239 11.24 7.65 -14.34
CA SER A 239 10.91 7.00 -15.62
C SER A 239 9.44 6.55 -15.68
N LEU A 240 8.89 6.08 -14.55
CA LEU A 240 7.48 5.75 -14.44
C LEU A 240 6.60 6.99 -14.61
N ILE A 241 6.95 8.12 -13.97
CA ILE A 241 6.20 9.37 -14.11
C ILE A 241 6.33 9.95 -15.52
N ASP A 242 7.49 9.85 -16.17
CA ASP A 242 7.67 10.24 -17.58
C ASP A 242 6.68 9.51 -18.49
N TYR A 243 6.52 8.20 -18.29
CA TYR A 243 5.53 7.42 -19.00
C TYR A 243 4.09 7.86 -18.69
N ILE A 244 3.75 8.07 -17.42
CA ILE A 244 2.40 8.52 -17.03
C ILE A 244 2.07 9.90 -17.62
N GLU A 245 3.05 10.80 -17.70
CA GLU A 245 2.90 12.10 -18.35
C GLU A 245 2.72 11.95 -19.87
N SER A 246 3.53 11.11 -20.53
CA SER A 246 3.38 10.80 -21.95
C SER A 246 2.00 10.21 -22.25
N PHE A 247 1.55 9.26 -21.42
CA PHE A 247 0.22 8.68 -21.48
C PHE A 247 -0.87 9.75 -21.34
N ALA A 248 -0.76 10.65 -20.36
CA ALA A 248 -1.74 11.72 -20.21
C ALA A 248 -1.78 12.61 -21.46
N ARG A 249 -0.62 12.98 -22.02
CA ARG A 249 -0.53 13.79 -23.23
C ARG A 249 -1.09 13.09 -24.48
N SER A 250 -1.06 11.77 -24.55
CA SER A 250 -1.62 11.03 -25.69
C SER A 250 -3.15 10.93 -25.67
N THR A 251 -3.82 11.42 -24.63
CA THR A 251 -5.29 11.50 -24.56
C THR A 251 -5.89 12.75 -25.20
N LEU A 252 -5.04 13.62 -25.77
CA LEU A 252 -5.42 14.83 -26.50
C LEU A 252 -6.12 14.55 -27.83
#